data_AF-A0A7X7LKW6-F1
#
_entry.id   AF-A0A7X7LKW6-F1
#
_cell.length_a   1.000
_cell.length_b   1.000
_cell.length_c   1.000
_cell.angle_alpha   90.00
_cell.angle_beta   90.00
_cell.angle_gamma   90.00
#
_symmetry.space_group_name_H-M   'P 1'
#
loop_
_entity.id
_entity.type
_entity.pdbx_description
1 polymer ?
#
loop_
_entity_poly.entity_id
_entity_poly.type
_entity_poly.pdbx_seq_one_letter_code
_entity_poly.pdbx_strand_id
1 'polypeptide(L)'
;MKYLNIIVEGSSEEAFVNDVLIKHFAPLNIFVSARKIKTGWDRLNNKPSKGGLLKYVQFRNDVLRWIESDKNQPQFWYSSMLDLYAFPKDELSPYNASVQSI
;
A
#
# COMPACT_ATOMS: atom_id res chain seq x y z
N MET A 1 -5.12 -16.88 14.41
CA MET A 1 -5.41 -16.48 13.02
C MET A 1 -4.80 -15.11 12.81
N LYS A 2 -4.03 -14.90 11.72
CA LYS A 2 -3.39 -13.61 11.44
C LYS A 2 -3.91 -13.06 10.12
N TYR A 3 -4.03 -11.75 10.03
CA TYR A 3 -4.45 -11.03 8.82
C TYR A 3 -3.32 -10.11 8.39
N LEU A 4 -2.86 -10.23 7.15
CA LEU A 4 -1.85 -9.37 6.56
C LEU A 4 -2.49 -8.48 5.49
N ASN A 5 -2.62 -7.20 5.80
CA ASN A 5 -3.15 -6.19 4.90
C ASN A 5 -2.00 -5.54 4.13
N ILE A 6 -1.96 -5.72 2.81
CA ILE A 6 -0.93 -5.18 1.94
C ILE A 6 -1.49 -4.00 1.14
N ILE A 7 -0.89 -2.83 1.30
CA ILE A 7 -1.20 -1.69 0.45
C ILE A 7 -0.37 -1.79 -0.83
N VAL A 8 -1.02 -1.76 -1.99
CA VAL A 8 -0.37 -1.91 -3.28
C VAL A 8 -0.54 -0.65 -4.13
N GLU A 9 0.45 -0.32 -4.95
CA GLU A 9 0.37 0.85 -5.83
C GLU A 9 -0.52 0.62 -7.05
N GLY A 10 -0.29 -0.49 -7.76
CA GLY A 10 -0.89 -0.76 -9.05
C GLY A 10 -1.57 -2.11 -9.14
N SER A 11 -1.98 -2.46 -10.36
CA SER A 11 -2.63 -3.74 -10.65
C SER A 11 -1.65 -4.91 -10.67
N SER A 12 -0.38 -4.66 -10.98
CA SER A 12 0.65 -5.70 -11.03
C SER A 12 0.93 -6.28 -9.64
N GLU A 13 1.09 -5.41 -8.65
CA GLU A 13 1.33 -5.79 -7.26
C GLU A 13 0.07 -6.43 -6.66
N GLU A 14 -1.12 -5.90 -6.99
CA GLU A 14 -2.41 -6.51 -6.59
C GLU A 14 -2.54 -7.95 -7.11
N ALA A 15 -2.22 -8.18 -8.39
CA ALA A 15 -2.22 -9.51 -8.98
C ALA A 15 -1.20 -10.42 -8.29
N PHE A 16 0.01 -9.92 -8.01
CA PHE A 16 1.01 -10.70 -7.28
C PHE A 16 0.51 -11.12 -5.88
N VAL A 17 -0.11 -10.22 -5.13
CA VAL A 17 -0.69 -10.56 -3.82
C VAL A 17 -1.75 -11.65 -3.97
N ASN A 18 -2.71 -11.47 -4.89
CA ASN A 18 -3.86 -12.36 -5.05
C ASN A 18 -3.47 -13.73 -5.59
N ASP A 19 -2.60 -13.76 -6.60
CA ASP A 19 -2.27 -14.98 -7.34
C ASP A 19 -1.12 -15.77 -6.71
N VAL A 20 -0.24 -15.11 -5.94
CA VAL A 20 0.95 -15.72 -5.34
C VAL A 20 0.88 -15.69 -3.82
N LEU A 21 0.79 -14.51 -3.19
CA LEU A 21 0.96 -14.40 -1.74
C LEU A 21 -0.18 -15.07 -0.95
N ILE A 22 -1.44 -14.91 -1.38
CA ILE A 22 -2.57 -15.59 -0.72
C ILE A 22 -2.32 -17.09 -0.66
N LYS A 23 -1.90 -17.70 -1.78
CA LYS A 23 -1.64 -19.15 -1.86
C LYS A 23 -0.44 -19.56 -1.01
N HIS A 24 0.61 -18.74 -1.00
CA HIS A 24 1.81 -18.99 -0.18
C HIS A 24 1.50 -18.96 1.32
N PHE A 25 0.67 -18.02 1.77
CA PHE A 25 0.38 -17.80 3.19
C PHE A 25 -0.80 -18.63 3.74
N ALA A 26 -1.68 -19.14 2.87
CA ALA A 26 -2.84 -19.93 3.30
C ALA A 26 -2.46 -21.17 4.16
N PRO A 27 -1.44 -21.98 3.84
CA PRO A 27 -1.02 -23.11 4.68
C PRO A 27 -0.53 -22.69 6.07
N LEU A 28 -0.10 -21.44 6.24
CA LEU A 28 0.37 -20.87 7.50
C LEU A 28 -0.78 -20.27 8.33
N ASN A 29 -2.03 -20.40 7.90
CA ASN A 29 -3.21 -19.79 8.52
C ASN A 29 -3.09 -18.25 8.65
N ILE A 30 -2.47 -17.64 7.64
CA ILE A 30 -2.31 -16.19 7.46
C ILE A 30 -3.17 -15.76 6.27
N PHE A 31 -4.13 -14.88 6.54
CA PHE A 31 -5.06 -14.36 5.55
C PHE A 31 -4.53 -13.05 4.99
N VAL A 32 -4.21 -13.03 3.71
CA VAL A 32 -3.62 -11.86 3.04
C VAL A 32 -4.68 -11.12 2.25
N SER A 33 -4.65 -9.78 2.29
CA SER A 33 -5.49 -8.93 1.45
C SER A 33 -4.65 -7.86 0.75
N ALA A 34 -5.04 -7.49 -0.47
CA ALA A 34 -4.47 -6.35 -1.18
C ALA A 34 -5.47 -5.18 -1.16
N ARG A 35 -4.97 -3.97 -0.92
CA ARG A 35 -5.71 -2.72 -1.11
C ARG A 35 -4.89 -1.77 -1.97
N LYS A 36 -5.42 -1.42 -3.15
CA LYS A 36 -4.80 -0.44 -4.02
C LYS A 36 -4.86 0.97 -3.44
N ILE A 37 -3.79 1.75 -3.58
CA ILE A 37 -3.79 3.17 -3.23
C ILE A 37 -4.85 3.89 -4.07
N LYS A 38 -5.66 4.72 -3.41
CA LYS A 38 -6.58 5.63 -4.11
C LYS A 38 -5.84 6.91 -4.42
N THR A 39 -5.41 7.05 -5.66
CA THR A 39 -4.75 8.25 -6.16
C THR A 39 -5.84 9.20 -6.60
N GLY A 40 -6.22 10.12 -5.72
CA GLY A 40 -7.11 11.26 -6.00
C GLY A 40 -8.44 10.95 -6.70
N TRP A 41 -9.13 12.02 -7.10
CA TRP A 41 -10.32 11.96 -7.95
C TRP A 41 -10.06 12.90 -9.12
N ASP A 42 -9.97 12.35 -10.32
CA ASP A 42 -10.02 13.10 -11.56
C ASP A 42 -11.41 13.73 -11.68
N ARG A 43 -11.50 15.00 -11.28
CA ARG A 43 -12.74 15.78 -11.28
C ARG A 43 -13.27 16.04 -12.70
N LEU A 44 -12.41 16.01 -13.72
CA LEU A 44 -12.80 16.23 -15.12
C LEU A 44 -13.48 15.00 -15.71
N ASN A 45 -12.99 13.80 -15.36
CA ASN A 45 -13.53 12.53 -15.87
C ASN A 45 -14.36 11.74 -14.85
N ASN A 46 -14.62 12.33 -13.67
CA ASN A 46 -15.34 11.75 -12.54
C ASN A 46 -14.91 10.32 -12.17
N LYS A 47 -13.59 10.08 -12.16
CA LYS A 47 -12.98 8.76 -11.90
C LYS A 47 -11.77 8.91 -10.99
N PRO A 48 -11.31 7.86 -10.28
CA PRO A 48 -10.01 7.91 -9.59
C PRO A 48 -8.91 8.30 -10.58
N SER A 49 -7.99 9.21 -10.22
CA SER A 49 -6.88 9.54 -11.13
C SER A 49 -6.02 8.29 -11.34
N LYS A 50 -5.46 8.11 -12.53
CA LYS A 50 -4.73 6.88 -12.89
C LYS A 50 -3.38 6.82 -12.17
N GLY A 51 -3.32 6.08 -11.05
CA GLY A 51 -2.11 5.49 -10.46
C GLY A 51 -1.07 6.45 -9.91
N GLY A 52 -0.17 5.92 -9.09
CA GLY A 52 0.99 6.63 -8.55
C GLY A 52 0.76 7.35 -7.22
N LEU A 53 1.62 7.07 -6.25
CA LEU A 53 1.60 7.79 -4.98
C LEU A 53 2.01 9.25 -5.19
N LEU A 54 1.12 10.21 -4.91
CA LEU A 54 1.40 11.63 -5.17
C LEU A 54 2.18 12.31 -4.04
N LYS A 55 1.83 11.98 -2.79
CA LYS A 55 2.44 12.53 -1.58
C LYS A 55 2.59 11.44 -0.54
N TYR A 56 3.78 11.30 0.02
CA TYR A 56 4.04 10.34 1.07
C TYR A 56 3.24 10.68 2.33
N VAL A 57 3.09 11.97 2.66
CA VAL A 57 2.29 12.37 3.83
C VAL A 57 0.84 11.88 3.74
N GLN A 58 0.24 11.84 2.55
CA GLN A 58 -1.13 11.37 2.36
C GLN A 58 -1.20 9.86 2.58
N PHE A 59 -0.31 9.10 1.95
CA PHE A 59 -0.17 7.66 2.17
C PHE A 59 0.00 7.30 3.64
N ARG A 60 0.98 7.92 4.30
CA ARG A 60 1.30 7.70 5.70
C ARG A 60 0.06 7.92 6.57
N ASN A 61 -0.65 9.03 6.35
CA ASN A 61 -1.82 9.35 7.16
C ASN A 61 -2.96 8.35 6.94
N ASP A 62 -3.19 7.90 5.72
CA ASP A 62 -4.23 6.89 5.44
C ASP A 62 -3.90 5.54 6.05
N VAL A 63 -2.63 5.10 5.95
CA VAL A 63 -2.16 3.86 6.59
C VAL A 63 -2.29 3.95 8.10
N LEU A 64 -1.84 5.05 8.71
CA LEU A 64 -1.92 5.24 10.17
C LEU A 64 -3.36 5.28 10.68
N ARG A 65 -4.28 5.94 9.95
CA ARG A 65 -5.71 5.93 10.30
C ARG A 65 -6.30 4.53 10.25
N TRP A 66 -5.89 3.72 9.28
CA TRP A 66 -6.34 2.34 9.19
C TRP A 66 -5.82 1.52 10.37
N ILE A 67 -4.52 1.58 10.65
CA ILE A 67 -3.91 0.91 11.81
C ILE A 67 -4.60 1.32 13.12
N GLU A 68 -4.89 2.61 13.30
CA GLU A 68 -5.61 3.11 14.47
C GLU A 68 -7.05 2.61 14.54
N SER A 69 -7.72 2.40 13.41
CA SER A 69 -9.09 1.84 13.38
C SER A 69 -9.13 0.39 13.84
N ASP A 70 -8.06 -0.36 13.56
CA ASP A 70 -7.86 -1.75 13.98
C ASP A 70 -7.06 -1.84 15.30
N LYS A 71 -7.01 -0.76 16.08
CA LYS A 71 -6.31 -0.73 17.36
C LYS A 71 -6.89 -1.76 18.33
N ASN A 72 -6.00 -2.33 19.15
CA ASN A 72 -6.29 -3.43 20.08
C ASN A 72 -6.63 -4.77 19.42
N GLN A 73 -6.42 -4.90 18.11
CA GLN A 73 -6.61 -6.16 17.37
C GLN A 73 -5.22 -6.70 16.93
N PRO A 74 -4.47 -7.41 17.79
CA PRO A 74 -3.09 -7.83 17.54
C PRO A 74 -2.94 -8.86 16.40
N GLN A 75 -4.06 -9.37 15.86
CA GLN A 75 -4.08 -10.26 14.72
C GLN A 75 -3.85 -9.55 13.38
N PHE A 76 -4.01 -8.22 13.30
CA PHE A 76 -3.83 -7.47 12.06
C PHE A 76 -2.38 -6.97 11.90
N TRP A 77 -1.83 -7.24 10.72
CA TRP A 77 -0.49 -6.86 10.28
C TRP A 77 -0.60 -6.05 9.00
N TYR A 78 0.37 -5.18 8.77
CA TYR A 78 0.36 -4.25 7.65
C TYR A 78 1.70 -4.28 6.91
N SER A 79 1.64 -4.23 5.59
CA SER A 79 2.80 -4.11 4.72
C SER A 79 2.41 -3.31 3.47
N SER A 80 3.39 -3.00 2.62
CA SER A 80 3.15 -2.26 1.38
C SER A 80 4.07 -2.72 0.26
N MET A 81 3.57 -2.66 -0.98
CA MET A 81 4.33 -2.86 -2.22
C MET A 81 4.17 -1.60 -3.06
N LEU A 82 5.23 -0.79 -3.11
CA LEU A 82 5.25 0.53 -3.71
C LEU A 82 6.48 0.64 -4.61
N ASP A 83 6.36 1.37 -5.71
CA ASP A 83 7.48 1.66 -6.59
C ASP A 83 8.48 2.58 -5.85
N LEU A 84 9.68 2.05 -5.63
CA LEU A 84 10.76 2.76 -4.98
C LEU A 84 11.28 3.94 -5.82
N TYR A 85 11.30 3.78 -7.14
CA TYR A 85 11.86 4.77 -8.07
C TYR A 85 10.90 5.93 -8.31
N ALA A 86 9.59 5.67 -8.24
CA ALA A 86 8.56 6.69 -8.32
C ALA A 86 8.10 7.23 -6.95
N PHE A 87 8.75 6.81 -5.85
CA PHE A 87 8.31 7.18 -4.50
C PHE A 87 8.39 8.70 -4.24
N PRO A 88 7.36 9.32 -3.60
CA PRO A 88 7.33 10.76 -3.34
C PRO A 88 8.51 11.25 -2.49
N LYS A 89 8.90 12.51 -2.71
CA LYS A 89 10.04 13.18 -2.02
C LYS A 89 9.60 14.40 -1.20
N ASP A 90 8.38 14.39 -0.71
CA ASP A 90 7.93 15.45 0.20
C ASP A 90 8.69 15.38 1.54
N GLU A 91 8.56 16.44 2.34
CA GLU A 91 9.32 16.65 3.57
C GLU A 91 9.33 15.46 4.54
N LEU A 92 8.26 14.66 4.56
CA LEU A 92 8.13 13.53 5.47
C LEU A 92 8.59 12.20 4.85
N SER A 93 8.95 12.18 3.56
CA SER A 93 9.38 10.96 2.89
C SER A 93 10.65 10.40 3.52
N PRO A 94 10.71 9.08 3.80
CA PRO A 94 11.92 8.43 4.31
C PRO A 94 13.01 8.30 3.23
N TYR A 95 12.65 8.43 1.95
CA TYR A 95 13.57 8.34 0.83
C TYR A 95 13.95 9.73 0.35
N ASN A 96 15.24 10.03 0.42
CA ASN A 96 15.82 11.23 -0.16
C ASN A 96 16.30 10.94 -1.61
N ALA A 97 16.82 11.95 -2.30
CA ALA A 97 17.23 11.84 -3.69
C ALA A 97 18.30 10.77 -3.99
N SER A 98 19.07 10.29 -3.01
CA SER A 98 20.21 9.39 -3.25
C SER A 98 19.84 7.90 -3.43
N VAL A 99 18.63 7.49 -3.07
CA VAL A 99 18.21 6.07 -3.13
C VAL A 99 17.87 5.61 -4.56
N GLN A 100 17.75 6.55 -5.51
CA GLN A 100 17.25 6.27 -6.86
C GLN A 100 18.34 6.05 -7.92
N SER A 101 19.62 6.08 -7.56
CA SER A 101 20.74 5.91 -8.50
C SER A 101 21.33 4.50 -8.54
N ILE A 102 20.56 3.48 -8.11
CA ILE A 102 20.92 2.06 -8.17
C ILE A 102 20.15 1.40 -9.31
#